data_AF-A0A3Q4IFD5-F1
#
_entry.id   AF-A0A3Q4IFD5-F1
#
_cell.length_a   1.000
_cell.length_b   1.000
_cell.length_c   1.000
_cell.angle_alpha   90.00
_cell.angle_beta   90.00
_cell.angle_gamma   90.00
#
_symmetry.space_group_name_H-M   'P 1'
#
loop_
_entity.id
_entity.type
_entity.pdbx_description
1 polymer ?
#
loop_
_entity_poly.entity_id
_entity_poly.type
_entity_poly.pdbx_seq_one_letter_code
_entity_poly.pdbx_strand_id
1 'polypeptide(L)'
;MSYGERPYWDMSNQDVINAIEQDYRLPPPPECPASLHALMLDCWQKERANRPRFCDVVASLDRLIRNPTSLKVTPRGGANLSHPLLDQRVPPPLSACGSVSEWLRAIKMERYEQSFLQAGFTNLDIVSQLNTEDLLRVGVTLAGHQKKILSSIQTLRIHKAPPTMLY
;
A
#
# COMPACT_ATOMS: atom_id res chain seq x y z
N MET A 1 -6.72 5.67 -3.74
CA MET A 1 -5.58 6.23 -4.49
C MET A 1 -4.26 5.83 -3.81
N SER A 2 -3.14 5.80 -4.55
CA SER A 2 -1.81 5.41 -4.01
C SER A 2 -1.02 6.55 -3.34
N TYR A 3 -1.46 7.80 -3.48
CA TYR A 3 -0.88 8.98 -2.82
C TYR A 3 0.66 9.08 -2.84
N GLY A 4 1.30 8.66 -3.95
CA GLY A 4 2.75 8.73 -4.13
C GLY A 4 3.55 7.53 -3.59
N GLU A 5 2.91 6.38 -3.34
CA GLU A 5 3.61 5.14 -3.01
C GLU A 5 4.62 4.73 -4.11
N ARG A 6 5.79 4.22 -3.69
CA ARG A 6 6.85 3.77 -4.61
C ARG A 6 6.35 2.58 -5.44
N PRO A 7 6.41 2.62 -6.79
CA PRO A 7 6.12 1.45 -7.62
C PRO A 7 7.03 0.27 -7.28
N TYR A 8 6.46 -0.94 -7.18
CA TYR A 8 7.19 -2.19 -6.90
C TYR A 8 8.11 -2.06 -5.67
N TRP A 9 7.60 -1.46 -4.60
CA TRP A 9 8.43 -1.04 -3.47
C TRP A 9 9.07 -2.21 -2.69
N ASP A 10 8.58 -3.44 -2.86
CA ASP A 10 9.07 -4.68 -2.26
C ASP A 10 9.99 -5.49 -3.18
N MET A 11 10.34 -4.96 -4.35
CA MET A 11 11.12 -5.66 -5.37
C MET A 11 12.47 -4.97 -5.63
N SER A 12 13.49 -5.77 -5.95
CA SER A 12 14.74 -5.27 -6.50
C SER A 12 14.56 -4.87 -7.96
N ASN A 13 15.49 -4.08 -8.53
CA ASN A 13 15.41 -3.71 -9.95
C ASN A 13 15.38 -4.93 -10.88
N GLN A 14 16.13 -5.99 -10.55
CA GLN A 14 16.14 -7.23 -11.34
C GLN A 14 14.79 -7.96 -11.26
N ASP A 15 14.20 -8.04 -10.07
CA ASP A 15 12.89 -8.67 -9.89
C ASP A 15 11.80 -7.89 -10.64
N VAL A 16 11.87 -6.55 -10.64
CA VAL A 16 10.95 -5.70 -11.40
C VAL A 16 11.01 -6.01 -12.89
N ILE A 17 12.22 -6.11 -13.46
CA ILE A 17 12.41 -6.48 -14.87
C ILE A 17 11.76 -7.84 -15.14
N ASN A 18 12.11 -8.86 -14.35
CA ASN A 18 11.60 -10.22 -14.52
C ASN A 18 10.06 -10.27 -14.42
N ALA A 19 9.49 -9.52 -13.47
CA ALA A 19 8.04 -9.47 -13.28
C ALA A 19 7.34 -8.83 -14.48
N ILE A 20 7.86 -7.72 -14.99
CA ILE A 20 7.29 -7.05 -16.18
C ILE A 20 7.36 -7.96 -17.40
N GLU A 21 8.46 -8.69 -17.59
CA GLU A 21 8.63 -9.65 -18.70
C GLU A 21 7.62 -10.80 -18.64
N GLN A 22 7.30 -11.26 -17.42
CA GLN A 22 6.27 -12.25 -17.12
C GLN A 22 4.85 -11.68 -17.08
N ASP A 23 4.67 -10.47 -17.58
CA ASP A 23 3.40 -9.76 -17.69
C ASP A 23 2.74 -9.37 -16.35
N TYR A 24 3.50 -9.42 -15.25
CA TYR A 24 3.03 -8.87 -13.98
C TYR A 24 2.88 -7.35 -14.08
N ARG A 25 1.79 -6.83 -13.52
CA ARG A 25 1.48 -5.40 -13.41
C ARG A 25 1.01 -5.07 -12.00
N LEU A 26 1.14 -3.81 -11.61
CA LEU A 26 0.74 -3.36 -10.28
C LEU A 26 -0.77 -3.57 -10.05
N PRO A 27 -1.17 -4.06 -8.87
CA PRO A 27 -2.56 -4.19 -8.51
C PRO A 27 -3.23 -2.81 -8.39
N PRO A 28 -4.57 -2.73 -8.45
CA PRO A 28 -5.29 -1.48 -8.24
C PRO A 28 -5.00 -0.93 -6.83
N PRO A 29 -4.68 0.37 -6.69
CA PRO A 29 -4.58 1.01 -5.37
C PRO A 29 -5.89 0.91 -4.59
N PRO A 30 -5.87 1.05 -3.25
CA PRO A 30 -7.08 1.11 -2.43
C PRO A 30 -8.05 2.16 -2.98
N GLU A 31 -9.35 1.85 -3.06
CA GLU A 31 -10.38 2.78 -3.56
C GLU A 31 -10.14 3.29 -5.00
N CYS A 32 -9.31 2.60 -5.81
CA CYS A 32 -9.17 2.94 -7.22
C CYS A 32 -10.40 2.47 -8.02
N PRO A 33 -11.06 3.34 -8.79
CA PRO A 33 -12.13 2.92 -9.69
C PRO A 33 -11.62 1.92 -10.74
N ALA A 34 -12.43 0.90 -11.05
CA ALA A 34 -12.06 -0.16 -12.00
C ALA A 34 -11.74 0.40 -13.39
N SER A 35 -12.50 1.39 -13.84
CA SER A 35 -12.29 2.10 -15.11
C SER A 35 -10.93 2.81 -15.18
N LEU A 36 -10.45 3.32 -14.06
CA LEU A 36 -9.15 3.99 -13.99
C LEU A 36 -8.00 2.97 -13.99
N HIS A 37 -8.14 1.86 -13.25
CA HIS A 37 -7.14 0.79 -13.27
C HIS A 37 -7.06 0.11 -14.64
N ALA A 38 -8.18 -0.09 -15.32
CA ALA A 38 -8.21 -0.58 -16.71
C ALA A 38 -7.40 0.33 -17.63
N LEU A 39 -7.58 1.66 -17.54
CA LEU A 39 -6.78 2.61 -18.33
C LEU A 39 -5.27 2.51 -18.01
N MET A 40 -4.90 2.26 -16.74
CA MET A 40 -3.50 2.00 -16.38
C MET A 40 -2.96 0.74 -17.07
N LEU A 41 -3.74 -0.35 -17.07
CA LEU A 41 -3.37 -1.61 -17.75
C LEU A 41 -3.23 -1.42 -19.27
N ASP A 42 -4.11 -0.62 -19.88
CA ASP A 42 -4.01 -0.25 -21.30
C ASP A 42 -2.71 0.52 -21.60
N CYS A 43 -2.29 1.41 -20.68
CA CYS A 43 -1.00 2.10 -20.79
C CYS A 43 0.20 1.14 -20.61
N TRP A 44 0.02 0.03 -19.90
CA TRP A 44 1.06 -0.94 -19.59
C TRP A 44 1.03 -2.19 -20.49
N GLN A 45 0.38 -2.12 -21.65
CA GLN A 45 0.41 -3.20 -22.64
C GLN A 45 1.85 -3.55 -23.03
N LYS A 46 2.14 -4.86 -23.12
CA LYS A 46 3.47 -5.37 -23.51
C LYS A 46 3.85 -4.82 -24.89
N GLU A 47 2.97 -4.99 -25.86
CA GLU A 47 3.13 -4.44 -27.20
C GLU A 47 2.86 -2.93 -27.23
N ARG A 48 3.86 -2.15 -27.65
CA ARG A 48 3.77 -0.68 -27.70
C ARG A 48 2.65 -0.18 -28.62
N ALA A 49 2.32 -0.96 -29.66
CA ALA A 49 1.29 -0.60 -30.63
C ALA A 49 -0.14 -0.66 -30.05
N ASN A 50 -0.32 -1.42 -28.96
CA ASN A 50 -1.62 -1.57 -28.29
C ASN A 50 -1.84 -0.50 -27.21
N ARG A 51 -0.83 0.32 -26.91
CA ARG A 51 -0.97 1.39 -25.91
C ARG A 51 -1.76 2.56 -26.50
N PRO A 52 -2.68 3.17 -25.75
CA PRO A 52 -3.42 4.33 -26.21
C PRO A 52 -2.48 5.51 -26.47
N ARG A 53 -2.79 6.35 -27.44
CA ARG A 53 -2.07 7.61 -27.59
C ARG A 53 -2.55 8.61 -26.54
N PHE A 54 -1.76 9.66 -26.30
CA PHE A 54 -2.13 10.68 -25.33
C PHE A 54 -3.50 11.31 -25.58
N CYS A 55 -3.89 11.53 -26.84
CA CYS A 55 -5.23 12.01 -27.18
C CYS A 55 -6.35 11.07 -26.69
N ASP A 56 -6.13 9.76 -26.77
CA ASP A 56 -7.11 8.74 -26.36
C ASP A 56 -7.19 8.64 -24.84
N VAL A 57 -6.04 8.79 -24.15
CA VAL A 57 -5.97 8.88 -22.68
C VAL A 57 -6.75 10.09 -22.19
N VAL A 58 -6.51 11.27 -22.76
CA VAL A 58 -7.22 12.51 -22.41
C VAL A 58 -8.72 12.34 -22.64
N ALA A 59 -9.14 11.87 -23.82
CA ALA A 59 -10.55 11.63 -24.14
C ALA A 59 -11.22 10.63 -23.17
N SER A 60 -10.48 9.62 -22.72
CA SER A 60 -10.96 8.65 -21.75
C SER A 60 -11.15 9.25 -20.36
N LEU A 61 -10.16 9.99 -19.86
CA LEU A 61 -10.27 10.70 -18.57
C LEU A 61 -11.40 11.73 -18.59
N ASP A 62 -11.52 12.48 -19.67
CA ASP A 62 -12.59 13.45 -19.92
C ASP A 62 -13.99 12.84 -19.80
N ARG A 63 -14.18 11.66 -20.40
CA ARG A 63 -15.44 10.91 -20.33
C ARG A 63 -15.73 10.44 -18.90
N LEU A 64 -14.71 10.03 -18.15
CA LEU A 64 -14.86 9.65 -16.74
C LEU A 64 -15.22 10.85 -15.86
N ILE A 65 -14.63 12.01 -16.10
CA ILE A 65 -14.95 13.25 -15.37
C ILE A 65 -16.39 13.71 -15.66
N ARG A 66 -16.83 13.63 -16.92
CA ARG A 66 -18.20 13.99 -17.33
C ARG A 66 -19.27 13.01 -16.85
N ASN A 67 -18.90 11.79 -16.46
CA ASN A 67 -19.81 10.82 -15.87
C ASN A 67 -19.24 10.26 -14.55
N PRO A 68 -19.40 10.98 -13.43
CA PRO A 68 -18.82 10.59 -12.14
C PRO A 68 -19.40 9.27 -11.58
N THR A 69 -20.53 8.80 -12.10
CA THR A 69 -21.07 7.48 -11.71
C THR A 69 -20.17 6.33 -12.14
N SER A 70 -19.39 6.49 -13.22
CA SER A 70 -18.41 5.51 -13.70
C SER A 70 -17.15 5.41 -12.82
N LEU A 71 -16.99 6.32 -11.85
CA LEU A 71 -15.92 6.32 -10.86
C LEU A 71 -16.34 5.67 -9.53
N LYS A 72 -17.59 5.19 -9.41
CA LYS A 72 -18.02 4.48 -8.21
C LYS A 72 -17.20 3.21 -8.04
N VAL A 73 -16.76 2.98 -6.81
CA VAL A 73 -15.97 1.81 -6.42
C VAL A 73 -16.85 0.57 -6.52
N THR A 74 -16.48 -0.36 -7.39
CA THR A 74 -17.00 -1.74 -7.38
C THR A 74 -15.94 -2.66 -6.78
N PRO A 75 -16.10 -3.14 -5.53
CA PRO A 75 -15.23 -4.17 -5.01
C PRO A 75 -15.87 -5.57 -5.03
N ARG A 76 -15.01 -6.54 -5.40
CA ARG A 76 -14.92 -7.96 -5.02
C ARG A 76 -15.64 -9.03 -5.85
N GLY A 77 -14.81 -9.88 -6.48
CA GLY A 77 -15.18 -11.22 -6.95
C GLY A 77 -14.10 -11.94 -7.76
N GLY A 78 -13.04 -12.43 -7.11
CA GLY A 78 -12.39 -13.72 -7.44
C GLY A 78 -11.48 -13.86 -8.66
N ALA A 79 -10.18 -13.68 -8.45
CA ALA A 79 -9.11 -14.64 -8.75
C ALA A 79 -7.86 -14.08 -8.05
N ASN A 80 -7.34 -14.63 -6.95
CA ASN A 80 -6.75 -15.96 -6.88
C ASN A 80 -6.13 -16.42 -8.20
N LEU A 81 -5.37 -15.53 -8.85
CA LEU A 81 -4.14 -15.96 -9.48
C LEU A 81 -3.10 -15.96 -8.37
N SER A 82 -3.01 -17.08 -7.67
CA SER A 82 -1.84 -17.43 -6.88
C SER A 82 -0.65 -17.28 -7.82
N HIS A 83 0.08 -16.17 -7.73
CA HIS A 83 1.35 -16.03 -8.43
C HIS A 83 2.40 -16.67 -7.52
N PRO A 84 2.95 -17.84 -7.88
CA PRO A 84 3.89 -18.59 -7.05
C PRO A 84 5.24 -17.89 -6.82
N LEU A 85 5.43 -16.66 -7.33
CA LEU A 85 6.60 -15.83 -7.08
C LEU A 85 6.46 -14.91 -5.86
N LEU A 86 5.25 -14.75 -5.33
CA LEU A 86 5.02 -14.09 -4.04
C LEU A 86 4.71 -15.16 -3.00
N ASP A 87 5.74 -15.89 -2.56
CA ASP A 87 5.68 -16.59 -1.28
C ASP A 87 5.69 -15.53 -0.15
N GLN A 88 4.59 -14.78 -0.05
CA GLN A 88 4.31 -13.92 1.08
C GLN A 88 3.55 -14.79 2.08
N ARG A 89 4.27 -15.33 3.08
CA ARG A 89 3.67 -15.67 4.37
C ARG A 89 2.72 -14.52 4.72
N VAL A 90 1.42 -14.81 4.78
CA VAL A 90 0.40 -13.83 5.15
C VAL A 90 0.90 -13.15 6.43
N PRO A 91 1.16 -11.82 6.41
CA PRO A 91 1.67 -11.16 7.59
C PRO A 91 0.67 -11.38 8.73
N PRO A 92 1.14 -11.68 9.95
CA PRO A 92 0.24 -11.88 11.08
C PRO A 92 -0.67 -10.65 11.23
N PRO A 93 -1.93 -10.84 11.66
CA PRO A 93 -2.80 -9.70 11.97
C PRO A 93 -2.07 -8.76 12.95
N LEU A 94 -2.30 -7.45 12.84
CA LEU A 94 -1.57 -6.44 13.63
C LEU A 94 -1.68 -6.69 15.15
N SER A 95 -2.75 -7.36 15.59
CA SER A 95 -2.98 -7.81 16.97
C SER A 95 -2.06 -8.93 17.45
N ALA A 96 -1.37 -9.63 16.54
CA ALA A 96 -0.47 -10.75 16.83
C ALA A 96 1.02 -10.41 16.64
N CYS A 97 1.35 -9.17 16.29
CA CYS A 97 2.75 -8.73 16.19
C CYS A 97 3.38 -8.65 17.59
N GLY A 98 4.48 -9.38 17.82
CA GLY A 98 5.22 -9.38 19.07
C GLY A 98 6.39 -8.40 19.10
N SER A 99 6.77 -7.82 17.96
CA SER A 99 7.92 -6.92 17.84
C SER A 99 7.68 -5.75 16.88
N VAL A 100 8.52 -4.71 16.99
CA VAL A 100 8.52 -3.57 16.06
C VAL A 100 8.88 -3.99 14.64
N SER A 101 9.80 -4.96 14.48
CA SER A 101 10.17 -5.55 13.19
C SER A 101 8.96 -6.21 12.51
N GLU A 102 8.25 -7.07 13.24
CA GLU A 102 7.05 -7.74 12.74
C GLU A 102 5.94 -6.74 12.39
N TRP A 103 5.71 -5.75 13.24
CA TRP A 103 4.70 -4.73 12.99
C TRP A 103 5.02 -3.90 11.74
N LEU A 104 6.25 -3.40 11.61
CA LEU A 104 6.68 -2.64 10.43
C LEU A 104 6.56 -3.49 9.17
N ARG A 105 6.96 -4.77 9.21
CA ARG A 105 6.80 -5.70 8.10
C ARG A 105 5.32 -5.95 7.76
N ALA A 106 4.45 -6.08 8.76
CA ALA A 106 3.01 -6.28 8.56
C ALA A 106 2.34 -5.08 7.87
N ILE A 107 2.81 -3.86 8.17
CA ILE A 107 2.36 -2.64 7.48
C ILE A 107 3.23 -2.24 6.30
N LYS A 108 4.18 -3.10 5.88
CA LYS A 108 5.02 -2.87 4.71
C LYS A 108 5.85 -1.57 4.83
N MET A 109 6.51 -1.41 5.98
CA MET A 109 7.33 -0.28 6.42
C MET A 109 8.66 -0.73 7.06
N GLU A 110 9.08 -1.98 6.86
CA GLU A 110 10.29 -2.59 7.43
C GLU A 110 11.58 -1.84 7.08
N ARG A 111 11.58 -1.04 6.00
CA ARG A 111 12.71 -0.16 5.66
C ARG A 111 13.07 0.84 6.75
N TYR A 112 12.13 1.17 7.63
CA TYR A 112 12.35 2.07 8.77
C TYR A 112 12.77 1.36 10.04
N GLU A 113 12.88 0.02 10.03
CA GLU A 113 13.18 -0.77 11.24
C GLU A 113 14.44 -0.29 11.95
N GLN A 114 15.54 -0.13 11.22
CA GLN A 114 16.80 0.37 11.80
C GLN A 114 16.65 1.78 12.36
N SER A 115 15.92 2.66 11.67
CA SER A 115 15.67 4.02 12.14
C SER A 115 14.87 4.04 13.45
N PHE A 116 13.84 3.18 13.56
CA PHE A 116 13.04 3.05 14.79
C PHE A 116 13.90 2.50 15.95
N LEU A 117 14.71 1.47 15.71
CA LEU A 117 15.59 0.88 16.72
C LEU A 117 16.65 1.88 17.20
N GLN A 118 17.30 2.61 16.29
CA GLN A 118 18.29 3.64 16.63
C GLN A 118 17.68 4.81 17.41
N ALA A 119 16.41 5.13 17.17
CA ALA A 119 15.68 6.14 17.93
C ALA A 119 15.16 5.65 19.29
N GLY A 120 15.39 4.38 19.65
CA GLY A 120 14.96 3.78 20.92
C GLY A 120 13.53 3.25 20.92
N PHE A 121 12.87 3.17 19.77
CA PHE A 121 11.51 2.63 19.63
C PHE A 121 11.54 1.12 19.48
N THR A 122 11.81 0.42 20.59
CA THR A 122 12.12 -1.02 20.61
C THR A 122 10.93 -1.94 20.89
N ASN A 123 9.79 -1.41 21.34
CA ASN A 123 8.60 -2.20 21.64
C ASN A 123 7.30 -1.49 21.20
N LEU A 124 6.21 -2.26 21.09
CA LEU A 124 4.92 -1.77 20.61
C LEU A 124 4.19 -0.85 21.60
N ASP A 125 4.58 -0.83 22.88
CA ASP A 125 4.07 0.14 23.86
C ASP A 125 4.57 1.55 23.53
N ILE A 126 5.86 1.71 23.29
CA ILE A 126 6.45 2.99 22.89
C ILE A 126 5.92 3.43 21.52
N VAL A 127 5.91 2.51 20.55
CA VAL A 127 5.38 2.80 19.19
C VAL A 127 3.94 3.28 19.23
N SER A 128 3.11 2.73 20.11
CA SER A 128 1.71 3.13 20.23
C SER A 128 1.53 4.59 20.67
N GLN A 129 2.55 5.25 21.22
CA GLN A 129 2.49 6.62 21.70
C GLN A 129 2.99 7.65 20.69
N LEU A 130 3.62 7.20 19.60
CA LEU A 130 4.26 8.09 18.63
C LEU A 130 3.24 9.00 17.91
N ASN A 131 3.72 10.18 17.56
CA ASN A 131 3.01 11.18 16.78
C ASN A 131 3.79 11.52 15.50
N THR A 132 3.26 12.47 14.72
CA THR A 132 3.86 12.89 13.45
C THR A 132 5.28 13.46 13.59
N GLU A 133 5.56 14.19 14.66
CA GLU A 133 6.88 14.77 14.92
C GLU A 133 7.93 13.68 15.18
N ASP A 134 7.57 12.65 15.94
CA ASP A 134 8.44 11.50 16.18
C ASP A 134 8.80 10.80 14.86
N LEU A 135 7.82 10.58 14.00
CA LEU A 135 8.04 9.95 12.69
C LEU A 135 8.98 10.79 11.81
N LEU A 136 8.85 12.11 11.85
CA LEU A 136 9.76 13.02 11.13
C LEU A 136 11.19 12.91 11.68
N ARG A 137 11.37 12.85 13.00
CA ARG A 137 12.70 12.69 13.64
C ARG A 137 13.37 11.38 13.26
N VAL A 138 12.60 10.32 13.05
CA VAL A 138 13.09 9.00 12.61
C VAL A 138 13.36 8.95 11.08
N GLY A 139 13.06 10.01 10.35
CA GLY A 139 13.31 10.10 8.91
C GLY A 139 12.16 9.58 8.04
N VAL A 140 10.96 9.41 8.60
CA VAL A 140 9.74 9.14 7.84
C VAL A 140 9.17 10.46 7.30
N THR A 141 9.72 10.96 6.20
CA THR A 141 9.36 12.27 5.63
C THR A 141 8.24 12.22 4.60
N LEU A 142 7.99 11.05 3.99
CA LEU A 142 6.94 10.89 2.98
C LEU A 142 5.55 10.86 3.63
N ALA A 143 4.67 11.78 3.23
CA ALA A 143 3.33 11.94 3.80
C ALA A 143 2.48 10.65 3.75
N GLY A 144 2.59 9.87 2.67
CA GLY A 144 1.92 8.57 2.55
C GLY A 144 2.40 7.55 3.59
N HIS A 145 3.72 7.51 3.86
CA HIS A 145 4.30 6.65 4.87
C HIS A 145 3.90 7.09 6.28
N GLN A 146 3.93 8.40 6.56
CA GLN A 146 3.44 8.94 7.84
C GLN A 146 1.99 8.53 8.09
N LYS A 147 1.10 8.75 7.12
CA LYS A 147 -0.31 8.39 7.23
C LYS A 147 -0.52 6.90 7.50
N LYS A 148 0.22 6.03 6.78
CA LYS A 148 0.12 4.57 6.92
C LYS A 148 0.58 4.10 8.30
N ILE A 149 1.72 4.62 8.78
CA ILE A 149 2.26 4.29 10.11
C ILE A 149 1.34 4.81 11.22
N LEU A 150 0.89 6.07 11.14
CA LEU A 150 -0.02 6.66 12.13
C LEU A 150 -1.37 5.95 12.20
N SER A 151 -1.94 5.56 11.05
CA SER A 151 -3.18 4.78 11.01
C SER A 151 -3.01 3.42 11.68
N SER A 152 -1.87 2.75 11.51
CA SER A 152 -1.59 1.49 12.20
C SER A 152 -1.39 1.68 13.71
N ILE A 153 -0.73 2.76 14.13
CA ILE A 153 -0.59 3.13 15.55
C ILE A 153 -1.97 3.31 16.20
N GLN A 154 -2.92 3.94 15.52
CA GLN A 154 -4.30 4.06 16.02
C GLN A 154 -4.95 2.69 16.23
N THR A 155 -4.77 1.75 15.30
CA THR A 155 -5.24 0.38 15.45
C THR A 155 -4.62 -0.32 16.66
N LEU A 156 -3.32 -0.14 16.91
CA LEU A 156 -2.65 -0.69 18.10
C LEU A 156 -3.26 -0.13 19.41
N ARG A 157 -3.63 1.16 19.43
CA ARG A 157 -4.28 1.79 20.61
C ARG A 157 -5.64 1.18 20.91
N ILE A 158 -6.44 0.93 19.87
CA ILE A 158 -7.80 0.36 20.04
C ILE A 158 -7.72 -1.05 20.64
N HIS A 159 -6.76 -1.87 20.22
CA HIS A 159 -6.58 -3.23 20.75
C HIS A 159 -5.99 -3.26 22.17
N LYS A 160 -5.45 -2.15 22.67
CA LYS A 160 -4.98 -1.99 24.06
C LYS A 160 -6.01 -1.36 24.99
N ALA A 161 -7.13 -0.86 24.47
CA ALA A 161 -8.19 -0.36 25.34
C ALA A 161 -8.82 -1.54 26.10
N PRO A 162 -8.94 -1.48 27.44
CA PRO A 162 -9.69 -2.50 28.17
C PRO A 162 -11.13 -2.52 27.65
N PRO A 163 -11.80 -3.68 27.61
CA PRO A 163 -13.21 -3.73 27.27
C PRO A 163 -13.95 -2.81 28.25
N THR A 164 -14.68 -1.83 27.73
CA THR A 164 -15.62 -1.04 28.54
C THR A 164 -16.66 -2.02 29.06
N MET A 165 -16.49 -2.47 30.31
CA MET A 165 -17.51 -3.22 31.03
C MET A 165 -18.69 -2.25 31.25
N LEU A 166 -19.68 -2.33 30.37
CA LEU A 166 -20.99 -1.73 30.59
C LEU A 166 -21.64 -2.52 31.72
N TYR A 167 -21.71 -1.92 32.91
CA TYR A 167 -22.58 -2.35 34.00
C TYR A 167 -23.98 -1.77 33.80
#